data_AF-A0A6S7E2D8-F1
#
_entry.id   AF-A0A6S7E2D8-F1
#
_cell.length_a   1.000
_cell.length_b   1.000
_cell.length_c   1.000
_cell.angle_alpha   90.00
_cell.angle_beta   90.00
_cell.angle_gamma   90.00
#
_symmetry.space_group_name_H-M   'P 1'
#
loop_
_entity.id
_entity.type
_entity.pdbx_description
1 polymer ?
#
loop_
_entity_poly.entity_id
_entity_poly.type
_entity_poly.pdbx_seq_one_letter_code
_entity_poly.pdbx_strand_id
1 'polypeptide(L)'
;MLETPYSNSVCEFALHGVGIGLVHPVMALDYLARGLAIKPLELDIGFTCLLVFRPGTPLSENARALLKAMRIELERDLKRIRTALST
;
A
#
# COMPACT_ATOMS: atom_id res chain seq x y z
N MET A 1 -24.21 2.90 3.28
CA MET A 1 -22.80 3.33 3.46
C MET A 1 -22.13 2.26 4.30
N LEU A 2 -21.05 1.65 3.81
CA LEU A 2 -20.30 0.62 4.52
C LEU A 2 -18.99 1.24 5.03
N GLU A 3 -18.69 1.07 6.30
CA GLU A 3 -17.50 1.63 6.93
C GLU A 3 -16.61 0.52 7.48
N THR A 4 -15.31 0.64 7.23
CA THR A 4 -14.30 -0.25 7.78
C THR A 4 -12.98 0.52 7.93
N PRO A 5 -12.23 0.31 9.01
CA PRO A 5 -10.93 0.94 9.18
C PRO A 5 -9.83 0.27 8.33
N TYR A 6 -10.11 -0.84 7.66
CA TYR A 6 -9.08 -1.67 7.03
C TYR A 6 -9.12 -1.64 5.50
N SER A 7 -7.98 -1.28 4.89
CA SER A 7 -7.83 -1.22 3.43
C SER A 7 -8.06 -2.57 2.74
N ASN A 8 -7.65 -3.69 3.35
CA ASN A 8 -7.88 -5.02 2.78
C ASN A 8 -9.38 -5.33 2.68
N SER A 9 -10.18 -4.99 3.70
CA SER A 9 -11.63 -5.16 3.64
C SER A 9 -12.24 -4.34 2.51
N VAL A 10 -11.82 -3.09 2.32
CA VAL A 10 -12.27 -2.27 1.19
C VAL A 10 -11.91 -2.91 -0.15
N CYS A 11 -10.69 -3.43 -0.31
CA CYS A 11 -10.28 -4.15 -1.51
C CYS A 11 -11.13 -5.39 -1.77
N GLU A 12 -11.42 -6.20 -0.75
CA GLU A 12 -12.30 -7.38 -0.87
C GLU A 12 -13.72 -6.99 -1.28
N PHE A 13 -14.29 -5.96 -0.66
CA PHE A 13 -15.62 -5.48 -1.00
C PHE A 13 -15.69 -4.99 -2.46
N ALA A 14 -14.70 -4.21 -2.90
CA ALA A 14 -14.63 -3.74 -4.27
C ALA A 14 -14.46 -4.90 -5.26
N LEU A 15 -13.60 -5.87 -4.93
CA LEU A 15 -13.38 -7.06 -5.75
C LEU A 15 -14.65 -7.91 -5.91
N HIS A 16 -15.50 -7.98 -4.89
CA HIS A 16 -16.79 -8.68 -4.92
C HIS A 16 -17.96 -7.82 -5.44
N GLY A 17 -17.69 -6.63 -5.99
CA GLY A 17 -18.72 -5.80 -6.61
C GLY A 17 -19.64 -5.06 -5.63
N VAL A 18 -19.26 -4.96 -4.35
CA VAL A 18 -20.04 -4.22 -3.34
C VAL A 18 -19.97 -2.71 -3.57
N GLY A 19 -18.90 -2.21 -4.22
CA GLY A 19 -18.74 -0.80 -4.55
C GLY A 19 -17.31 -0.42 -4.91
N ILE A 20 -16.96 0.84 -4.67
CA ILE A 20 -15.60 1.39 -4.79
C ILE A 20 -15.14 1.95 -3.44
N GLY A 21 -13.85 2.09 -3.23
CA GLY A 21 -13.32 2.71 -2.01
C GLY A 21 -11.89 3.21 -2.14
N LEU A 22 -11.50 4.09 -1.22
CA LEU A 22 -10.14 4.63 -1.12
C LEU A 22 -9.32 3.74 -0.18
N VAL A 23 -8.12 3.38 -0.61
CA VAL A 23 -7.24 2.45 0.11
C VAL A 23 -5.79 2.91 0.01
N HIS A 24 -4.96 2.41 0.92
CA HIS A 24 -3.51 2.57 0.79
C HIS A 24 -3.02 1.88 -0.51
N PRO A 25 -2.30 2.58 -1.40
CA PRO A 25 -2.02 2.08 -2.75
C PRO A 25 -1.13 0.84 -2.78
N VAL A 26 -0.20 0.70 -1.81
CA VAL A 26 0.61 -0.52 -1.67
C VAL A 26 -0.26 -1.74 -1.34
N MET A 27 -1.31 -1.58 -0.54
CA MET A 27 -2.21 -2.69 -0.19
C MET A 27 -3.03 -3.15 -1.41
N ALA A 28 -3.42 -2.22 -2.28
CA ALA A 28 -4.20 -2.54 -3.48
C ALA A 28 -3.41 -3.37 -4.51
N LEU A 29 -2.07 -3.30 -4.50
CA LEU A 29 -1.22 -4.05 -5.45
C LEU A 29 -1.47 -5.57 -5.42
N ASP A 30 -1.69 -6.11 -4.23
CA ASP A 30 -1.89 -7.56 -4.02
C ASP A 30 -3.23 -8.06 -4.59
N TYR A 31 -4.14 -7.13 -4.91
CA TYR A 31 -5.46 -7.43 -5.45
C TYR A 31 -5.53 -7.25 -6.97
N LEU A 32 -4.54 -6.62 -7.59
CA LEU A 32 -4.50 -6.42 -9.05
C LEU A 32 -4.55 -7.75 -9.79
N ALA A 33 -3.76 -8.73 -9.34
CA ALA A 33 -3.74 -10.08 -9.92
C ALA A 33 -5.08 -10.84 -9.76
N ARG A 34 -5.92 -10.39 -8.82
CA ARG A 34 -7.24 -10.97 -8.57
C ARG A 34 -8.33 -10.30 -9.39
N GLY A 35 -8.01 -9.26 -10.17
CA GLY A 35 -8.94 -8.53 -11.02
C GLY A 35 -9.44 -7.21 -10.43
N LEU A 36 -8.89 -6.76 -9.29
CA LEU A 36 -9.22 -5.42 -8.78
C LEU A 36 -8.57 -4.35 -9.67
N ALA A 37 -9.36 -3.38 -10.13
CA ALA A 37 -8.86 -2.21 -10.83
C ALA A 37 -8.59 -1.07 -9.84
N ILE A 38 -7.47 -0.37 -10.05
CA ILE A 38 -7.17 0.90 -9.35
C ILE A 38 -7.14 2.04 -10.37
N LYS A 39 -7.59 3.22 -9.97
CA LYS A 39 -7.65 4.41 -10.84
C LYS A 39 -7.14 5.65 -10.09
N PRO A 40 -6.49 6.59 -10.81
CA PRO A 40 -6.06 7.84 -10.20
C PRO A 40 -7.29 8.66 -9.76
N LEU A 41 -7.13 9.33 -8.62
CA LEU A 41 -8.07 10.34 -8.15
C LEU A 41 -7.54 11.72 -8.56
N GLU A 42 -8.43 12.62 -8.99
CA GLU A 42 -8.04 13.99 -9.37
C GLU A 42 -7.40 14.75 -8.19
N LEU A 43 -7.87 14.46 -6.97
CA LEU A 43 -7.28 14.99 -5.75
C LEU A 43 -6.00 14.23 -5.38
N ASP A 44 -4.91 14.98 -5.18
CA ASP A 44 -3.67 14.44 -4.64
C ASP A 44 -3.81 14.17 -3.13
N ILE A 45 -3.82 12.89 -2.76
CA ILE A 45 -3.93 12.43 -1.37
C ILE A 45 -2.66 11.66 -1.01
N GLY A 46 -1.88 12.23 -0.08
CA GLY A 46 -0.67 11.61 0.43
C GLY A 46 -0.96 10.48 1.42
N PHE A 47 -0.41 9.29 1.16
CA PHE A 47 -0.34 8.20 2.14
C PHE A 47 1.06 8.15 2.77
N THR A 48 1.11 8.14 4.10
CA THR A 48 2.37 8.14 4.85
C THR A 48 2.54 6.84 5.64
N CYS A 49 3.64 6.13 5.40
CA CYS A 49 4.09 5.02 6.24
C CYS A 49 5.26 5.49 7.12
N LEU A 50 5.15 5.21 8.43
CA LEU A 50 6.17 5.58 9.40
C LEU A 50 6.95 4.35 9.85
N LEU A 51 8.27 4.47 9.84
CA LEU A 51 9.16 3.52 10.49
C LEU A 51 9.65 4.13 11.80
N VAL A 52 9.17 3.59 12.92
CA VAL A 52 9.38 4.17 14.25
C VAL A 52 10.49 3.41 14.98
N PHE A 53 11.40 4.16 15.61
CA PHE A 53 12.52 3.63 16.39
C PHE A 53 12.45 4.10 17.83
N ARG A 54 12.96 3.26 18.75
CA ARG A 54 13.19 3.69 20.13
C ARG A 54 14.38 4.66 20.18
N PRO A 55 14.21 5.86 20.75
CA PRO A 55 15.33 6.79 20.94
C PRO A 55 16.47 6.15 21.75
N GLY A 56 17.72 6.47 21.38
CA GLY A 56 18.91 6.03 22.12
C GLY A 56 19.30 4.56 21.98
N THR A 57 18.56 3.76 21.19
CA THR A 57 18.90 2.35 20.95
C THR A 57 19.46 2.18 19.53
N PRO A 58 20.72 1.73 19.36
CA PRO A 58 21.26 1.48 18.02
C PRO A 58 20.55 0.30 17.36
N LEU A 59 20.32 0.38 16.05
CA LEU A 59 19.82 -0.77 15.29
C LEU A 59 20.86 -1.88 15.22
N SER A 60 20.43 -3.11 15.47
CA SER A 60 21.24 -4.30 15.16
C SER A 60 21.52 -4.40 13.67
N GLU A 61 22.57 -5.14 13.32
CA GLU A 61 22.92 -5.40 11.92
C GLU A 61 21.78 -6.08 11.16
N ASN A 62 21.14 -7.09 11.77
CA ASN A 62 19.99 -7.77 11.18
C ASN A 62 18.81 -6.82 10.94
N ALA A 63 18.52 -5.92 11.89
CA ALA A 63 17.47 -4.92 11.69
C ALA A 63 17.82 -3.98 10.53
N ARG A 64 19.07 -3.54 10.42
CA ARG A 64 19.53 -2.71 9.29
C ARG A 64 19.41 -3.45 7.95
N ALA A 65 19.77 -4.72 7.91
CA ALA A 65 19.65 -5.56 6.72
C ALA A 65 18.18 -5.73 6.30
N LEU A 66 17.28 -5.98 7.26
CA LEU A 66 15.84 -6.06 6.99
C LEU A 66 15.31 -4.74 6.42
N LEU A 67 15.66 -3.61 7.03
CA LEU A 67 15.23 -2.30 6.53
C LEU A 67 15.74 -1.98 5.13
N LYS A 68 16.96 -2.44 4.80
CA LYS A 68 17.49 -2.32 3.44
C LYS A 68 16.62 -3.12 2.46
N ALA A 69 16.27 -4.36 2.79
CA ALA A 69 15.38 -5.18 1.97
C ALA A 69 13.98 -4.54 1.82
N MET A 70 13.39 -4.07 2.92
CA MET A 70 12.07 -3.41 2.91
C MET A 70 12.06 -2.16 2.01
N ARG A 71 13.13 -1.37 1.99
CA ARG A 71 13.24 -0.20 1.10
C ARG A 71 13.30 -0.60 -0.37
N ILE A 72 14.04 -1.65 -0.70
CA ILE A 72 14.12 -2.18 -2.07
C ILE A 72 12.76 -2.67 -2.54
N GLU A 73 12.02 -3.39 -1.68
CA GLU A 73 10.66 -3.84 -1.98
C GLU A 73 9.70 -2.67 -2.16
N LEU A 74 9.74 -1.67 -1.27
CA LEU A 74 8.91 -0.47 -1.40
C LEU A 74 9.15 0.27 -2.72
N GLU A 75 10.41 0.43 -3.15
CA GLU A 75 10.72 1.04 -4.45
C GLU A 75 10.16 0.23 -5.63
N ARG A 76 10.15 -1.10 -5.53
CA ARG A 76 9.56 -1.97 -6.54
C ARG A 76 8.04 -1.80 -6.58
N ASP A 77 7.39 -1.77 -5.43
CA ASP A 77 5.96 -1.58 -5.32
C ASP A 77 5.52 -0.20 -5.81
N LEU A 78 6.26 0.85 -5.50
CA LEU A 78 6.00 2.19 -6.03
C LEU A 78 6.06 2.24 -7.56
N LYS A 79 6.98 1.50 -8.19
CA LYS A 79 7.02 1.37 -9.66
C LYS A 79 5.78 0.66 -10.18
N ARG A 80 5.39 -0.45 -9.55
CA ARG A 80 4.18 -1.22 -9.92
C ARG A 80 2.92 -0.37 -9.81
N ILE A 81 2.78 0.43 -8.75
CA ILE A 81 1.64 1.34 -8.56
C ILE A 81 1.56 2.34 -9.71
N ARG A 82 2.68 2.99 -10.06
CA ARG A 82 2.72 3.95 -11.17
C ARG A 82 2.29 3.32 -12.49
N THR A 83 2.76 2.10 -12.78
CA THR A 83 2.35 1.35 -13.97
C THR A 83 0.85 1.05 -13.94
N ALA A 84 0.33 0.53 -12.84
CA ALA A 84 -1.07 0.18 -12.70
C ALA A 84 -2.01 1.39 -12.80
N LEU A 85 -1.59 2.57 -12.35
CA LEU A 85 -2.36 3.82 -12.46
C LEU A 85 -2.29 4.47 -13.85
N SER A 86 -1.39 4.01 -14.72
CA SER A 86 -1.25 4.50 -16.11
C SER A 86 -2.10 3.76 -17.13
N THR A 87 -2.81 2.70 -16.69
CA THR A 87 -3.73 1.86 -17.50
C THR A 87 -5.18 2.24 -17.23
#